data_AF-A0A6P3RT90-F1
#
_entry.id   AF-A0A6P3RT90-F1
#
_cell.length_a   1.000
_cell.length_b   1.000
_cell.length_c   1.000
_cell.angle_alpha   90.00
_cell.angle_beta   90.00
_cell.angle_gamma   90.00
#
_symmetry.space_group_name_H-M   'P 1'
#
loop_
_entity.id
_entity.type
_entity.pdbx_description
1 polymer ?
#
loop_
_entity_poly.entity_id
_entity_poly.type
_entity_poly.pdbx_seq_one_letter_code
_entity_poly.pdbx_strand_id
1 'polypeptide(L)'
;MPPSPRCCTPTGHRTNARAVCHSHCIQQILEAVLHCHQMGVVHRDLKPENLLLASKCKGAAVKLADFGLAIEVQGDQQAWFGFAGTPGYLSPEVLRKEAYGKPVDIWACGVILYILLVGYPPFWDEDQHKLYQQIKAGAYDFPSPEWDTVTPEAKNLINQMLTINPAKRITAHEALKHPWVCQRSTVASMMHRQETVECLKKFNARRKLKGAILTTMLATRNFSVGRQTTAPASVSTAASGTTMGLVEQ
;
A
#
# COMPACT_ATOMS: atom_id res chain seq x y z
N MET A 1 46.77 -34.18 30.77
CA MET A 1 46.48 -33.11 29.79
C MET A 1 45.39 -33.61 28.85
N PRO A 2 44.17 -33.07 28.88
CA PRO A 2 43.12 -33.46 27.94
C PRO A 2 43.33 -32.75 26.59
N PRO A 3 42.96 -33.37 25.45
CA PRO A 3 43.08 -32.72 24.17
C PRO A 3 41.95 -31.69 23.96
N SER A 4 42.32 -30.55 23.39
CA SER A 4 41.46 -29.41 23.04
C SER A 4 40.28 -29.81 22.12
N PRO A 5 39.12 -29.14 22.23
CA PRO A 5 37.98 -29.42 21.37
C PRO A 5 38.25 -28.89 19.95
N ARG A 6 38.11 -29.78 18.96
CA ARG A 6 38.17 -29.44 17.54
C ARG A 6 36.99 -28.51 17.21
N CYS A 7 37.28 -27.45 16.45
CA CYS A 7 36.28 -26.61 15.81
C CYS A 7 35.24 -27.47 15.08
N CYS A 8 33.99 -27.41 15.54
CA CYS A 8 32.85 -27.82 14.73
C CYS A 8 32.77 -26.92 13.50
N THR A 9 32.75 -27.55 12.33
CA THR A 9 32.51 -26.92 11.03
C THR A 9 31.09 -26.33 10.99
N PRO A 10 30.85 -25.22 10.26
CA PRO A 10 29.51 -24.66 10.11
C PRO A 10 28.72 -25.47 9.07
N THR A 11 28.05 -26.52 9.51
CA THR A 11 27.08 -27.25 8.67
C THR A 11 25.77 -26.45 8.56
N GLY A 12 25.58 -25.80 7.42
CA GLY A 12 24.34 -25.93 6.63
C GLY A 12 23.00 -25.56 7.27
N HIS A 13 22.84 -24.36 7.85
CA HIS A 13 21.51 -23.80 8.15
C HIS A 13 21.28 -22.52 7.34
N ARG A 14 20.91 -22.66 6.05
CA ARG A 14 20.64 -21.50 5.17
C ARG A 14 19.22 -21.42 4.60
N THR A 15 18.28 -22.27 4.98
CA THR A 15 16.98 -22.35 4.27
C THR A 15 15.73 -22.04 5.09
N ASN A 16 15.81 -21.84 6.41
CA ASN A 16 14.60 -21.85 7.27
C ASN A 16 14.04 -20.46 7.66
N ALA A 17 14.51 -19.35 7.07
CA ALA A 17 14.34 -18.01 7.68
C ALA A 17 13.30 -17.06 7.04
N ARG A 18 12.58 -17.44 5.97
CA ARG A 18 11.83 -16.45 5.15
C ARG A 18 10.30 -16.46 5.29
N ALA A 19 9.63 -17.59 5.46
CA ALA A 19 8.17 -17.57 5.68
C ALA A 19 7.76 -17.06 7.08
N VAL A 20 8.63 -17.25 8.09
CA VAL A 20 8.56 -16.56 9.40
C VAL A 20 8.60 -15.03 9.25
N CYS A 21 9.26 -14.53 8.20
CA CYS A 21 9.38 -13.10 7.94
C CYS A 21 8.05 -12.46 7.51
N HIS A 22 7.19 -13.16 6.77
CA HIS A 22 5.91 -12.59 6.29
C HIS A 22 4.90 -12.40 7.42
N SER A 23 4.73 -13.42 8.28
CA SER A 23 3.90 -13.31 9.50
C SER A 23 4.43 -12.21 10.42
N HIS A 24 5.76 -12.12 10.58
CA HIS A 24 6.37 -11.05 11.39
C HIS A 24 6.17 -9.64 10.79
N CYS A 25 6.30 -9.52 9.47
CA CYS A 25 6.07 -8.26 8.76
C CYS A 25 4.61 -7.80 8.93
N ILE A 26 3.62 -8.66 8.67
CA ILE A 26 2.22 -8.28 8.82
C ILE A 26 1.85 -7.95 10.26
N GLN A 27 2.46 -8.64 11.23
CA GLN A 27 2.26 -8.32 12.65
C GLN A 27 2.66 -6.88 12.95
N GLN A 28 3.85 -6.44 12.53
CA GLN A 28 4.33 -5.08 12.77
C GLN A 28 3.46 -4.03 12.04
N ILE A 29 2.98 -4.36 10.84
CA ILE A 29 2.05 -3.50 10.10
C ILE A 29 0.74 -3.37 10.87
N LEU A 30 0.16 -4.48 11.34
CA LEU A 30 -1.09 -4.48 12.11
C LEU A 30 -0.95 -3.79 13.46
N GLU A 31 0.20 -3.89 14.13
CA GLU A 31 0.51 -3.15 15.37
C GLU A 31 0.52 -1.63 15.10
N ALA A 32 1.16 -1.18 14.03
CA ALA A 32 1.15 0.23 13.64
C ALA A 32 -0.26 0.73 13.26
N VAL A 33 -1.02 -0.07 12.50
CA VAL A 33 -2.41 0.26 12.13
C VAL A 33 -3.31 0.29 13.35
N LEU A 34 -3.19 -0.67 14.26
CA LEU A 34 -3.95 -0.69 15.51
C LEU A 34 -3.69 0.57 16.32
N HIS A 35 -2.43 0.99 16.44
CA HIS A 35 -2.08 2.22 17.14
C HIS A 35 -2.74 3.45 16.49
N CYS A 36 -2.69 3.55 15.15
CA CYS A 36 -3.40 4.62 14.42
C CYS A 36 -4.90 4.60 14.75
N HIS A 37 -5.54 3.44 14.67
CA HIS A 37 -6.97 3.27 14.93
C HIS A 37 -7.37 3.62 16.37
N GLN A 38 -6.50 3.33 17.35
CA GLN A 38 -6.70 3.72 18.75
C GLN A 38 -6.60 5.23 18.95
N MET A 39 -5.75 5.91 18.18
CA MET A 39 -5.62 7.37 18.17
C MET A 39 -6.66 8.06 17.29
N GLY A 40 -7.65 7.32 16.76
CA GLY A 40 -8.67 7.88 15.88
C GLY A 40 -8.12 8.29 14.51
N VAL A 41 -7.02 7.72 14.05
CA VAL A 41 -6.41 8.00 12.74
C VAL A 41 -6.66 6.85 11.77
N VAL A 42 -7.13 7.17 10.56
CA VAL A 42 -7.26 6.22 9.44
C VAL A 42 -6.25 6.62 8.36
N HIS A 43 -5.40 5.70 7.94
CA HIS A 43 -4.27 6.01 7.05
C HIS A 43 -4.70 6.24 5.59
N ARG A 44 -5.63 5.42 5.09
CA ARG A 44 -6.24 5.49 3.73
C ARG A 44 -5.31 5.23 2.53
N ASP A 45 -3.99 5.22 2.71
CA ASP A 45 -3.03 4.91 1.64
C ASP A 45 -1.97 3.87 2.05
N LEU A 46 -2.41 2.79 2.68
CA LEU A 46 -1.53 1.66 2.99
C LEU A 46 -1.12 0.91 1.73
N LYS A 47 0.18 0.83 1.50
CA LYS A 47 0.81 0.16 0.36
C LYS A 47 2.31 -0.10 0.64
N PRO A 48 2.97 -0.99 -0.10
CA PRO A 48 4.39 -1.31 0.12
C PRO A 48 5.35 -0.11 0.08
N GLU A 49 5.02 0.96 -0.65
CA GLU A 49 5.79 2.22 -0.65
C GLU A 49 5.89 2.87 0.72
N ASN A 50 4.82 2.75 1.51
CA ASN A 50 4.63 3.42 2.78
C ASN A 50 5.09 2.54 3.96
N LEU A 51 5.72 1.40 3.66
CA LEU A 51 6.28 0.45 4.62
C LEU A 51 7.80 0.45 4.53
N LEU A 52 8.44 1.19 5.44
CA LEU A 52 9.90 1.38 5.45
C LEU A 52 10.56 0.47 6.47
N LEU A 53 11.80 0.04 6.21
CA LEU A 53 12.62 -0.62 7.23
C LEU A 53 13.41 0.45 7.99
N ALA A 54 13.39 0.40 9.32
CA ALA A 54 14.06 1.37 10.19
C ALA A 54 15.58 1.42 9.99
N SER A 55 16.19 0.35 9.47
CA SER A 55 17.61 0.29 9.15
C SER A 55 17.91 -0.80 8.11
N LYS A 56 19.16 -0.89 7.68
CA LYS A 56 19.67 -1.98 6.82
C LYS A 56 19.99 -3.26 7.59
N CYS A 57 19.86 -3.25 8.92
CA CYS A 57 20.19 -4.40 9.76
C CYS A 57 19.18 -5.54 9.56
N LYS A 58 19.64 -6.79 9.72
CA LYS A 58 18.74 -7.94 9.76
C LYS A 58 17.77 -7.79 10.94
N GLY A 59 16.48 -7.99 10.68
CA GLY A 59 15.45 -7.83 11.71
C GLY A 59 15.07 -6.38 12.01
N ALA A 60 15.40 -5.43 11.13
CA ALA A 60 14.94 -4.05 11.27
C ALA A 60 13.41 -3.97 11.34
N ALA A 61 12.90 -3.13 12.23
CA ALA A 61 11.47 -2.90 12.36
C ALA A 61 10.87 -2.26 11.11
N VAL A 62 9.64 -2.66 10.77
CA VAL A 62 8.79 -2.01 9.77
C VAL A 62 8.20 -0.75 10.39
N LYS A 63 8.29 0.37 9.66
CA LYS A 63 7.72 1.65 10.03
C LYS A 63 6.74 2.10 8.96
N LEU A 64 5.54 2.46 9.41
CA LEU A 64 4.55 3.12 8.58
C LEU A 64 4.99 4.56 8.31
N ALA A 65 4.87 5.01 7.07
CA ALA A 65 5.23 6.34 6.61
C ALA A 65 4.12 6.93 5.73
N ASP A 66 4.23 8.24 5.46
CA ASP A 66 3.34 9.00 4.56
C ASP A 66 1.85 9.02 4.96
N PHE A 67 1.56 9.85 5.96
CA PHE A 67 0.21 10.16 6.43
C PHE A 67 -0.46 11.29 5.64
N GLY A 68 0.03 11.64 4.44
CA GLY A 68 -0.47 12.77 3.65
C GLY A 68 -1.96 12.64 3.24
N LEU A 69 -2.49 11.41 3.24
CA LEU A 69 -3.90 11.13 2.99
C LEU A 69 -4.66 10.70 4.26
N ALA A 70 -4.02 10.70 5.43
CA ALA A 70 -4.66 10.27 6.66
C ALA A 70 -5.78 11.23 7.10
N ILE A 71 -6.72 10.72 7.89
CA ILE A 71 -7.82 11.50 8.48
C ILE A 71 -8.00 11.15 9.94
N GLU A 72 -8.59 12.07 10.68
CA GLU A 72 -9.07 11.85 12.03
C GLU A 72 -10.55 11.45 12.01
N VAL A 73 -10.91 10.48 12.85
CA VAL A 73 -12.26 9.97 13.04
C VAL A 73 -12.56 9.91 14.54
N GLN A 74 -13.77 10.29 14.93
CA GLN A 74 -14.21 10.19 16.31
C GLN A 74 -14.80 8.81 16.60
N GLY A 75 -14.18 8.07 17.53
CA GLY A 75 -14.63 6.72 17.88
C GLY A 75 -14.67 5.80 16.65
N ASP A 76 -15.82 5.18 16.41
CA ASP A 76 -16.07 4.31 15.25
C ASP A 76 -17.01 4.97 14.22
N GLN A 77 -17.14 6.30 14.27
CA GLN A 77 -17.97 7.04 13.33
C GLN A 77 -17.45 6.87 11.90
N GLN A 78 -18.39 6.61 10.99
CA GLN A 78 -18.13 6.53 9.55
C GLN A 78 -18.72 7.77 8.87
N ALA A 79 -17.99 8.32 7.91
CA ALA A 79 -18.45 9.41 7.08
C ALA A 79 -17.85 9.29 5.68
N TRP A 80 -18.34 10.13 4.76
CA TRP A 80 -17.74 10.27 3.44
C TRP A 80 -16.57 11.26 3.51
N PHE A 81 -15.34 10.75 3.51
CA PHE A 81 -14.12 11.57 3.56
C PHE A 81 -13.50 11.82 2.18
N GLY A 82 -14.28 11.62 1.11
CA GLY A 82 -13.82 11.75 -0.27
C GLY A 82 -13.12 10.50 -0.81
N PHE A 83 -12.86 10.54 -2.12
CA PHE A 83 -12.16 9.49 -2.84
C PHE A 83 -10.64 9.72 -2.78
N ALA A 84 -9.91 8.89 -2.04
CA ALA A 84 -8.46 8.98 -1.89
C ALA A 84 -7.85 7.59 -1.70
N GLY A 85 -6.59 7.43 -2.09
CA GLY A 85 -5.81 6.19 -1.97
C GLY A 85 -5.33 5.65 -3.32
N THR A 86 -4.52 4.59 -3.26
CA THR A 86 -3.93 3.96 -4.44
C THR A 86 -4.84 2.87 -5.02
N PRO A 87 -5.19 2.88 -6.33
CA PRO A 87 -6.25 2.04 -6.94
C PRO A 87 -6.29 0.55 -6.55
N GLY A 88 -5.16 -0.15 -6.53
CA GLY A 88 -5.10 -1.58 -6.20
C GLY A 88 -5.28 -1.91 -4.72
N TYR A 89 -5.34 -0.90 -3.84
CA TYR A 89 -5.48 -1.04 -2.39
C TYR A 89 -6.77 -0.39 -1.86
N LEU A 90 -7.55 0.25 -2.74
CA LEU A 90 -8.84 0.84 -2.38
C LEU A 90 -9.83 -0.24 -1.94
N SER A 91 -10.60 0.04 -0.89
CA SER A 91 -11.64 -0.86 -0.41
C SER A 91 -12.96 -0.71 -1.18
N PRO A 92 -13.84 -1.72 -1.16
CA PRO A 92 -15.11 -1.68 -1.89
C PRO A 92 -15.99 -0.48 -1.52
N GLU A 93 -16.09 -0.15 -0.24
CA GLU A 93 -16.91 0.95 0.28
C GLU A 93 -16.43 2.33 -0.22
N VAL A 94 -15.12 2.54 -0.38
CA VAL A 94 -14.58 3.78 -0.98
C VAL A 94 -14.97 3.87 -2.45
N LEU A 95 -14.88 2.77 -3.20
CA LEU A 95 -15.25 2.72 -4.62
C LEU A 95 -16.75 2.87 -4.85
N ARG A 96 -17.59 2.43 -3.89
CA ARG A 96 -19.04 2.60 -3.93
C ARG A 96 -19.50 4.00 -3.47
N LYS A 97 -18.57 4.84 -3.02
CA LYS A 97 -18.85 6.16 -2.45
C LYS A 97 -19.70 6.10 -1.18
N GLU A 98 -19.51 5.04 -0.40
CA GLU A 98 -20.20 4.83 0.88
C GLU A 98 -19.42 5.48 2.03
N ALA A 99 -20.09 5.74 3.15
CA ALA A 99 -19.39 6.15 4.37
C ALA A 99 -18.40 5.07 4.79
N TYR A 100 -17.21 5.47 5.22
CA TYR A 100 -16.15 4.55 5.59
C TYR A 100 -15.38 5.05 6.82
N GLY A 101 -14.46 4.22 7.33
CA GLY A 101 -13.63 4.52 8.50
C GLY A 101 -12.45 3.56 8.59
N LYS A 102 -12.05 3.20 9.82
CA LYS A 102 -10.93 2.29 10.12
C LYS A 102 -10.84 1.00 9.26
N PRO A 103 -11.93 0.32 8.87
CA PRO A 103 -11.85 -0.93 8.10
C PRO A 103 -11.17 -0.81 6.73
N VAL A 104 -11.06 0.39 6.14
CA VAL A 104 -10.38 0.57 4.84
C VAL A 104 -8.89 0.20 4.92
N ASP A 105 -8.25 0.47 6.06
CA ASP A 105 -6.84 0.12 6.28
C ASP A 105 -6.64 -1.39 6.38
N ILE A 106 -7.63 -2.11 6.94
CA ILE A 106 -7.56 -3.57 7.06
C ILE A 106 -7.69 -4.25 5.69
N TRP A 107 -8.52 -3.70 4.80
CA TRP A 107 -8.59 -4.16 3.42
C TRP A 107 -7.22 -4.05 2.73
N ALA A 108 -6.58 -2.89 2.85
CA ALA A 108 -5.25 -2.66 2.29
C ALA A 108 -4.19 -3.60 2.90
N CYS A 109 -4.26 -3.89 4.21
CA CYS A 109 -3.42 -4.91 4.86
C CYS A 109 -3.64 -6.31 4.24
N GLY A 110 -4.88 -6.68 3.90
CA GLY A 110 -5.18 -7.94 3.21
C GLY A 110 -4.52 -8.02 1.83
N VAL A 111 -4.58 -6.93 1.06
CA VAL A 111 -3.88 -6.81 -0.24
C VAL A 111 -2.37 -6.96 -0.07
N ILE A 112 -1.79 -6.28 0.92
CA ILE A 112 -0.36 -6.35 1.23
C ILE A 112 0.03 -7.78 1.65
N LEU A 113 -0.75 -8.44 2.51
CA LEU A 113 -0.49 -9.81 2.94
C LEU A 113 -0.51 -10.79 1.77
N TYR A 114 -1.48 -10.66 0.87
CA TYR A 114 -1.54 -11.45 -0.36
C TYR A 114 -0.24 -11.30 -1.17
N ILE A 115 0.20 -10.06 -1.42
CA ILE A 115 1.44 -9.78 -2.15
C ILE A 115 2.67 -10.31 -1.42
N LEU A 116 2.74 -10.20 -0.09
CA LEU A 116 3.85 -10.75 0.69
C LEU A 116 3.98 -12.27 0.53
N LEU A 117 2.86 -12.98 0.38
CA LEU A 117 2.88 -14.44 0.24
C LEU A 117 3.28 -14.89 -1.16
N VAL A 118 2.77 -14.27 -2.23
CA VAL A 118 2.97 -14.81 -3.60
C VAL A 118 3.61 -13.85 -4.60
N GLY A 119 3.76 -12.57 -4.22
CA GLY A 119 4.49 -11.58 -5.00
C GLY A 119 3.71 -10.92 -6.13
N TYR A 120 2.40 -11.15 -6.23
CA TYR A 120 1.48 -10.45 -7.14
C TYR A 120 0.21 -10.04 -6.41
N PRO A 121 -0.52 -9.00 -6.87
CA PRO A 121 -1.72 -8.50 -6.19
C PRO A 121 -2.96 -9.39 -6.41
N PRO A 122 -3.92 -9.41 -5.47
CA PRO A 122 -5.18 -10.15 -5.62
C PRO A 122 -6.13 -9.56 -6.67
N PHE A 123 -6.03 -8.24 -6.91
CA PHE A 123 -6.82 -7.53 -7.90
C PHE A 123 -5.89 -6.86 -8.90
N TRP A 124 -6.09 -7.13 -10.18
CA TRP A 124 -5.30 -6.52 -11.23
C TRP A 124 -6.04 -6.52 -12.57
N ASP A 125 -6.02 -5.37 -13.22
CA ASP A 125 -6.42 -5.20 -14.60
C ASP A 125 -5.66 -3.99 -15.19
N GLU A 126 -5.54 -3.93 -16.51
CA GLU A 126 -5.03 -2.75 -17.21
C GLU A 126 -6.09 -1.66 -17.30
N ASP A 127 -7.35 -2.07 -17.42
CA ASP A 127 -8.51 -1.20 -17.38
C ASP A 127 -8.89 -0.91 -15.92
N GLN A 128 -8.77 0.35 -15.52
CA GLN A 128 -9.09 0.79 -14.16
C GLN A 128 -10.56 0.53 -13.79
N HIS A 129 -11.49 0.61 -14.75
CA HIS A 129 -12.89 0.32 -14.49
C HIS A 129 -13.07 -1.16 -14.14
N LYS A 130 -12.43 -2.07 -14.89
CA LYS A 130 -12.47 -3.51 -14.59
C LYS A 130 -11.84 -3.85 -13.25
N LEU A 131 -10.69 -3.24 -12.93
CA LEU A 131 -10.07 -3.36 -11.61
C LEU A 131 -11.05 -2.98 -10.48
N TYR A 132 -11.75 -1.86 -10.63
CA TYR A 132 -12.73 -1.43 -9.63
C TYR A 132 -13.94 -2.37 -9.53
N GLN A 133 -14.36 -3.01 -10.62
CA GLN A 133 -15.39 -4.04 -10.56
C GLN A 133 -14.91 -5.29 -9.81
N GLN A 134 -13.67 -5.75 -10.06
CA GLN A 134 -13.08 -6.88 -9.32
C GLN A 134 -13.05 -6.61 -7.81
N ILE A 135 -12.57 -5.42 -7.41
CA ILE A 135 -12.50 -5.00 -6.00
C ILE A 135 -13.90 -4.97 -5.38
N LYS A 136 -14.86 -4.31 -6.03
CA LYS A 136 -16.24 -4.22 -5.52
C LYS A 136 -16.93 -5.59 -5.41
N ALA A 137 -16.58 -6.53 -6.28
CA ALA A 137 -17.09 -7.89 -6.22
C ALA A 137 -16.33 -8.79 -5.24
N GLY A 138 -15.18 -8.33 -4.69
CA GLY A 138 -14.27 -9.18 -3.93
C GLY A 138 -13.75 -10.36 -4.75
N ALA A 139 -13.60 -10.16 -6.07
CA ALA A 139 -13.20 -11.22 -7.00
C ALA A 139 -11.68 -11.39 -6.99
N TYR A 140 -11.19 -12.27 -6.11
CA TYR A 140 -9.82 -12.78 -6.06
C TYR A 140 -9.84 -14.28 -5.76
N ASP A 141 -8.75 -14.97 -6.07
CA ASP A 141 -8.60 -16.40 -5.85
C ASP A 141 -7.19 -16.75 -5.34
N PHE A 142 -6.97 -18.04 -5.12
CA PHE A 142 -5.71 -18.61 -4.65
C PHE A 142 -5.21 -19.65 -5.68
N PRO A 143 -4.71 -19.22 -6.84
CA PRO A 143 -4.41 -20.13 -7.95
C PRO A 143 -3.20 -21.02 -7.66
N SER A 144 -3.24 -22.22 -8.22
CA SER A 144 -2.12 -23.15 -8.25
C SER A 144 -1.10 -22.74 -9.33
N PRO A 145 0.20 -23.05 -9.16
CA PRO A 145 0.78 -23.81 -8.04
C PRO A 145 1.19 -22.97 -6.82
N GLU A 146 1.27 -21.64 -6.95
CA GLU A 146 1.91 -20.77 -5.95
C GLU A 146 1.21 -20.83 -4.58
N TRP A 147 -0.11 -21.02 -4.58
CA TRP A 147 -0.92 -21.09 -3.37
C TRP A 147 -1.07 -22.49 -2.78
N ASP A 148 -0.62 -23.55 -3.45
CA ASP A 148 -0.78 -24.93 -2.96
C ASP A 148 0.02 -25.17 -1.67
N THR A 149 1.15 -24.47 -1.53
CA THR A 149 2.04 -24.55 -0.35
C THR A 149 1.74 -23.46 0.70
N VAL A 150 0.76 -22.59 0.46
CA VAL A 150 0.33 -21.56 1.41
C VAL A 150 -0.67 -22.18 2.40
N THR A 151 -0.41 -22.01 3.70
CA THR A 151 -1.22 -22.66 4.73
C THR A 151 -2.68 -22.16 4.72
N PRO A 152 -3.64 -23.02 5.08
CA PRO A 152 -5.05 -22.64 5.16
C PRO A 152 -5.31 -21.43 6.06
N GLU A 153 -4.54 -21.28 7.14
CA GLU A 153 -4.69 -20.19 8.10
C GLU A 153 -4.24 -18.86 7.51
N ALA A 154 -3.24 -18.85 6.62
CA ALA A 154 -2.83 -17.65 5.90
C ALA A 154 -3.95 -17.19 4.95
N LYS A 155 -4.53 -18.14 4.19
CA LYS A 155 -5.67 -17.90 3.30
C LYS A 155 -6.89 -17.42 4.09
N ASN A 156 -7.15 -18.02 5.25
CA ASN A 156 -8.25 -17.64 6.13
C ASN A 156 -8.09 -16.19 6.64
N LEU A 157 -6.90 -15.79 7.07
CA LEU A 157 -6.66 -14.41 7.48
C LEU A 157 -6.87 -13.42 6.33
N ILE A 158 -6.41 -13.75 5.12
CA ILE A 158 -6.66 -12.94 3.91
C ILE A 158 -8.17 -12.82 3.66
N ASN A 159 -8.92 -13.92 3.73
CA ASN A 159 -10.37 -13.91 3.54
C ASN A 159 -11.08 -12.99 4.54
N GLN A 160 -10.66 -13.02 5.81
CA GLN A 160 -11.19 -12.15 6.86
C GLN A 160 -10.84 -10.67 6.64
N MET A 161 -9.66 -10.35 6.11
CA MET A 161 -9.24 -8.97 5.76
C MET A 161 -9.91 -8.46 4.47
N LEU A 162 -10.07 -9.31 3.46
CA LEU A 162 -10.69 -8.98 2.16
C LEU A 162 -12.20 -9.27 2.16
N THR A 163 -12.84 -9.17 3.33
CA THR A 163 -14.29 -9.26 3.45
C THR A 163 -14.93 -7.97 2.94
N ILE A 164 -15.85 -8.10 1.98
CA ILE A 164 -16.48 -6.97 1.27
C ILE A 164 -17.25 -6.06 2.23
N ASN A 165 -18.04 -6.65 3.14
CA ASN A 165 -18.79 -5.88 4.12
C ASN A 165 -17.84 -5.39 5.22
N PRO A 166 -17.59 -4.08 5.36
CA PRO A 166 -16.65 -3.55 6.34
C PRO A 166 -17.04 -3.85 7.79
N ALA A 167 -18.33 -4.04 8.10
CA ALA A 167 -18.80 -4.40 9.43
C ALA A 167 -18.52 -5.88 9.81
N LYS A 168 -18.25 -6.73 8.82
CA LYS A 168 -17.87 -8.14 9.03
C LYS A 168 -16.37 -8.37 8.83
N ARG A 169 -15.65 -7.34 8.37
CA ARG A 169 -14.21 -7.40 8.14
C ARG A 169 -13.50 -7.41 9.48
N ILE A 170 -12.52 -8.29 9.62
CA ILE A 170 -11.71 -8.40 10.84
C ILE A 170 -11.08 -7.05 11.19
N THR A 171 -10.97 -6.72 12.46
CA THR A 171 -10.25 -5.53 12.94
C THR A 171 -8.75 -5.79 13.08
N ALA A 172 -7.92 -4.75 13.19
CA ALA A 172 -6.49 -4.92 13.47
C ALA A 172 -6.24 -5.69 14.78
N HIS A 173 -7.06 -5.41 15.80
CA HIS A 173 -6.97 -6.07 17.10
C HIS A 173 -7.26 -7.58 17.02
N GLU A 174 -8.30 -7.97 16.28
CA GLU A 174 -8.65 -9.38 16.06
C GLU A 174 -7.61 -10.08 15.16
N ALA A 175 -7.13 -9.39 14.11
CA ALA A 175 -6.12 -9.92 13.20
C ALA A 175 -4.80 -10.25 13.92
N LEU A 176 -4.38 -9.43 14.89
CA LEU A 176 -3.20 -9.71 15.72
C LEU A 176 -3.36 -10.97 16.59
N LYS A 177 -4.59 -11.34 16.93
CA LYS A 177 -4.91 -12.57 17.68
C LYS A 177 -5.11 -13.79 16.78
N HIS A 178 -5.13 -13.62 15.46
CA HIS A 178 -5.32 -14.72 14.53
C HIS A 178 -4.16 -15.74 14.66
N PRO A 179 -4.43 -17.07 14.63
CA PRO A 179 -3.41 -18.10 14.85
C PRO A 179 -2.18 -17.97 13.94
N TRP A 180 -2.40 -17.58 12.67
CA TRP A 180 -1.31 -17.35 11.72
C TRP A 180 -0.34 -16.22 12.12
N VAL A 181 -0.80 -15.28 12.94
CA VAL A 181 0.00 -14.16 13.45
C VAL A 181 0.60 -14.50 14.83
N CYS A 182 -0.25 -14.90 15.79
CA CYS A 182 0.16 -15.06 17.20
C CYS A 182 0.81 -16.42 17.52
N GLN A 183 0.52 -17.47 16.73
CA GLN A 183 1.06 -18.83 16.89
C GLN A 183 2.00 -19.19 15.74
N ARG A 184 2.81 -18.23 15.29
CA ARG A 184 3.63 -18.39 14.07
C ARG A 184 4.59 -19.58 14.10
N SER A 185 5.07 -19.98 15.27
CA SER A 185 6.01 -21.10 15.41
C SER A 185 5.39 -22.45 15.05
N THR A 186 4.06 -22.56 15.12
CA THR A 186 3.32 -23.80 14.85
C THR A 186 2.49 -23.70 13.56
N VAL A 187 1.97 -22.52 13.24
CA VAL A 187 0.98 -22.33 12.16
C VAL A 187 1.57 -21.75 10.87
N ALA A 188 2.60 -20.90 10.96
CA ALA A 188 3.22 -20.35 9.75
C ALA A 188 4.16 -21.38 9.12
N SER A 189 4.04 -21.59 7.81
CA SER A 189 4.97 -22.45 7.08
C SER A 189 6.41 -22.02 7.31
N MET A 190 7.32 -22.98 7.47
CA MET A 190 8.76 -22.72 7.58
C MET A 190 9.49 -22.81 6.23
N MET A 191 8.76 -23.11 5.14
CA MET A 191 9.34 -23.30 3.82
C MET A 191 9.77 -21.97 3.18
N HIS A 192 10.99 -21.94 2.64
CA HIS A 192 11.43 -20.83 1.79
C HIS A 192 10.83 -20.96 0.39
N ARG A 193 10.11 -19.94 -0.08
CA ARG A 193 9.57 -19.87 -1.43
C ARG A 193 10.41 -18.94 -2.31
N GLN A 194 11.23 -19.53 -3.17
CA GLN A 194 12.07 -18.78 -4.11
C GLN A 194 11.23 -18.09 -5.19
N GLU A 195 10.15 -18.72 -5.66
CA GLU A 195 9.19 -18.18 -6.63
C GLU A 195 8.57 -16.86 -6.16
N THR A 196 8.13 -16.78 -4.89
CA THR A 196 7.63 -15.54 -4.28
C THR A 196 8.64 -14.39 -4.40
N VAL A 197 9.94 -14.67 -4.19
CA VAL A 197 11.00 -13.64 -4.29
C VAL A 197 11.14 -13.14 -5.72
N GLU A 198 11.04 -14.03 -6.71
CA GLU A 198 11.10 -13.67 -8.13
C GLU A 198 9.88 -12.86 -8.58
N CYS A 199 8.69 -13.26 -8.17
CA CYS A 199 7.46 -12.50 -8.40
C CYS A 199 7.53 -11.12 -7.73
N LEU A 200 7.99 -11.02 -6.48
CA LEU A 200 8.20 -9.75 -5.80
C LEU A 200 9.22 -8.84 -6.51
N LYS A 201 10.27 -9.40 -7.12
CA LYS A 201 11.21 -8.63 -7.95
C LYS A 201 10.52 -8.06 -9.18
N LYS A 202 9.75 -8.88 -9.90
CA LYS A 202 8.97 -8.44 -11.08
C LYS A 202 7.94 -7.37 -10.70
N PHE A 203 7.22 -7.57 -9.60
CA PHE A 203 6.26 -6.61 -9.05
C PHE A 203 6.95 -5.27 -8.73
N ASN A 204 8.06 -5.30 -8.00
CA ASN A 204 8.81 -4.09 -7.67
C ASN A 204 9.38 -3.39 -8.91
N ALA A 205 9.86 -4.13 -9.91
CA ALA A 205 10.34 -3.56 -11.17
C ALA A 205 9.22 -2.84 -11.94
N ARG A 206 8.06 -3.51 -12.12
CA ARG A 206 6.88 -2.92 -12.77
C ARG A 206 6.42 -1.64 -12.05
N ARG A 207 6.39 -1.69 -10.72
CA ARG A 207 6.00 -0.57 -9.85
C ARG A 207 6.95 0.62 -9.97
N LYS A 208 8.27 0.38 -9.92
CA LYS A 208 9.30 1.43 -10.12
C LYS A 208 9.22 2.06 -11.50
N LEU A 209 9.00 1.26 -12.55
CA LEU A 209 8.86 1.76 -13.92
C LEU A 209 7.65 2.70 -14.06
N LYS A 210 6.47 2.31 -13.53
CA LYS A 210 5.28 3.17 -13.53
C LYS A 210 5.54 4.51 -12.82
N GLY A 211 6.22 4.49 -11.67
CA GLY A 211 6.59 5.70 -10.93
C GLY A 211 7.56 6.60 -11.70
N ALA A 212 8.55 6.02 -12.38
CA ALA A 212 9.50 6.78 -13.20
C ALA A 212 8.83 7.47 -14.40
N ILE A 213 7.94 6.78 -15.10
CA ILE A 213 7.16 7.36 -16.22
C ILE A 213 6.34 8.56 -15.74
N LEU A 214 5.63 8.41 -14.62
CA LEU A 214 4.83 9.49 -14.04
C LEU A 214 5.71 10.70 -13.66
N THR A 215 6.87 10.46 -13.07
CA THR A 215 7.84 11.52 -12.73
C THR A 215 8.30 12.27 -13.98
N THR A 216 8.63 11.56 -15.06
CA THR A 216 9.02 12.16 -16.34
C THR A 216 7.88 12.98 -16.96
N MET A 217 6.64 12.51 -16.88
CA MET A 217 5.47 13.26 -17.37
C MET A 217 5.23 14.55 -16.57
N LEU A 218 5.41 14.51 -15.24
CA LEU A 218 5.30 15.70 -14.38
C LEU A 218 6.43 16.70 -14.67
N ALA A 219 7.66 16.22 -14.82
CA ALA A 219 8.81 17.06 -15.15
C ALA A 219 8.64 17.72 -16.52
N THR A 220 8.24 16.98 -17.56
CA THR A 220 8.01 17.53 -18.90
C THR A 220 6.84 18.50 -18.95
N ARG A 221 5.78 18.29 -18.16
CA ARG A 221 4.66 19.23 -18.04
C ARG A 221 5.09 20.56 -17.41
N ASN A 222 5.98 20.55 -16.41
CA ASN A 222 6.55 21.78 -15.84
C ASN A 222 7.43 22.53 -16.86
N PHE A 223 8.16 21.81 -17.72
CA PHE A 223 8.93 22.41 -18.82
C PHE A 223 8.04 23.02 -19.92
N SER A 224 6.89 22.41 -20.22
CA SER A 224 5.94 22.94 -21.22
C SER A 224 5.22 24.21 -20.75
N VAL A 225 4.94 24.34 -19.44
CA VAL A 225 4.33 25.55 -18.86
C VAL A 225 5.32 26.71 -18.77
N GLY A 226 6.62 26.44 -18.59
CA GLY A 226 7.67 27.45 -18.54
C GLY A 226 8.02 28.15 -19.87
N ARG A 227 7.36 27.79 -20.98
CA ARG A 227 7.66 28.34 -22.32
C ARG A 227 6.67 29.38 -22.86
N GLN A 228 5.68 29.82 -22.09
CA GLN A 228 4.64 30.77 -22.57
C GLN A 228 4.72 32.21 -22.04
N THR A 229 5.73 32.62 -21.29
CA THR A 229 5.83 34.00 -20.79
C THR A 229 7.16 34.67 -21.13
N THR A 230 7.37 35.01 -22.41
CA THR A 230 8.17 36.19 -22.80
C THR A 230 7.79 36.58 -24.23
N ALA A 231 6.74 37.39 -24.40
CA ALA A 231 6.63 38.28 -25.54
C ALA A 231 6.78 39.71 -24.99
N PRO A 232 7.75 40.51 -25.48
CA PRO A 232 7.93 41.86 -24.97
C PRO A 232 6.81 42.76 -25.49
N ALA A 233 6.20 43.53 -24.60
CA ALA A 233 5.26 44.58 -24.96
C ALA A 233 6.02 45.69 -25.72
N SER A 234 5.66 45.92 -26.99
CA SER A 234 6.09 47.10 -27.74
C SER A 234 5.37 48.33 -27.18
N VAL A 235 6.13 49.18 -26.49
CA VAL A 235 5.67 50.51 -26.05
C VAL A 235 5.81 51.47 -27.24
N SER A 236 4.69 51.94 -27.77
CA SER A 236 4.66 53.08 -28.68
C SER A 236 4.19 54.31 -27.91
N THR A 237 5.07 55.32 -27.91
CA THR A 237 4.97 56.61 -27.24
C THR A 237 3.89 57.53 -27.82
N ALA A 238 3.41 58.41 -26.95
CA ALA A 238 2.31 59.36 -27.10
C ALA A 238 2.43 60.40 -28.23
N ALA A 239 1.28 60.92 -28.64
CA ALA A 239 1.12 62.30 -29.08
C ALA A 239 -0.21 62.87 -28.57
N SER A 240 -0.08 63.96 -27.82
CA SER A 240 -1.08 64.81 -27.19
C SER A 240 -1.87 65.67 -28.19
N GLY A 241 -3.14 65.93 -27.88
CA GLY A 241 -3.97 66.91 -28.60
C GLY A 241 -5.26 67.22 -27.85
N THR A 242 -5.28 68.36 -27.17
CA THR A 242 -6.38 69.00 -26.44
C THR A 242 -7.47 69.52 -27.38
N THR A 243 -8.77 69.36 -27.05
CA THR A 243 -9.80 70.42 -27.11
C THR A 243 -11.16 69.99 -26.54
N MET A 244 -11.84 70.97 -25.94
CA MET A 244 -13.17 70.94 -25.29
C MET A 244 -14.34 70.54 -26.22
N GLY A 245 -15.46 70.11 -25.61
CA GLY A 245 -16.77 70.68 -25.97
C GLY A 245 -17.97 69.72 -26.05
N LEU A 246 -18.98 70.03 -25.23
CA LEU A 246 -20.43 69.96 -25.48
C LEU A 246 -21.21 68.62 -25.62
N VAL A 247 -22.05 68.36 -24.60
CA VAL A 247 -23.52 68.23 -24.60
C VAL A 247 -24.26 67.37 -25.65
N GLU A 248 -25.14 66.52 -25.10
CA GLU A 248 -26.52 66.13 -25.51
C GLU A 248 -26.82 64.69 -25.93
N GLN A 249 -27.86 64.19 -25.24
CA GLN A 249 -28.82 63.08 -25.47
C GLN A 249 -28.36 61.64 -25.22
#